data_AF-A0A7K3M2M1-F1
#
_entry.id   AF-A0A7K3M2M1-F1
#
_cell.length_a   1.000
_cell.length_b   1.000
_cell.length_c   1.000
_cell.angle_alpha   90.00
_cell.angle_beta   90.00
_cell.angle_gamma   90.00
#
_symmetry.space_group_name_H-M   'P 1'
#
loop_
_entity.id
_entity.type
_entity.pdbx_description
1 polymer ?
#
loop_
_entity_poly.entity_id
_entity_poly.type
_entity_poly.pdbx_seq_one_letter_code
_entity_poly.pdbx_strand_id
1 'polypeptide(L)'
;MTMAFWPWPMWPRVPMPQSRWQPASTHSSTLPATAMYEAGVPVLAGTDLTNPGTISGVSTLHEMQLLAAAGLPAEAALAAATSAPADLLGLTDRGRIAPGLRADLVLMNATSVDDVIGTYDITAIWKNGYSVDREPA
;
A
#
# COMPACT_ATOMS: atom_id res chain seq x y z
N MET A 1 28.36 -0.17 -40.17
CA MET A 1 28.08 -0.42 -38.74
C MET A 1 27.10 0.65 -38.30
N THR A 2 25.82 0.37 -38.46
CA THR A 2 24.74 1.38 -38.41
C THR A 2 24.01 1.20 -37.08
N MET A 3 24.17 2.14 -36.17
CA MET A 3 23.35 2.20 -34.95
C MET A 3 21.98 2.78 -35.33
N ALA A 4 20.92 2.03 -35.06
CA ALA A 4 19.55 2.49 -35.20
C ALA A 4 19.23 3.46 -34.04
N PHE A 5 18.93 4.71 -34.39
CA PHE A 5 18.47 5.75 -33.47
C PHE A 5 16.94 5.71 -33.47
N TRP A 6 16.32 5.30 -32.36
CA TRP A 6 14.87 5.23 -32.23
C TRP A 6 14.33 6.61 -31.81
N PRO A 7 13.48 7.30 -32.61
CA PRO A 7 12.96 8.60 -32.23
C PRO A 7 11.72 8.40 -31.33
N TRP A 8 11.79 8.93 -30.11
CA TRP A 8 10.63 9.09 -29.25
C TRP A 8 9.64 10.07 -29.91
N PRO A 9 8.31 9.85 -29.85
CA PRO A 9 7.36 10.83 -30.36
C PRO A 9 7.44 12.09 -29.49
N MET A 10 7.62 13.25 -30.14
CA MET A 10 7.57 14.55 -29.49
C MET A 10 6.17 14.77 -28.91
N TRP A 11 5.99 14.48 -27.62
CA TRP A 11 4.82 14.97 -26.91
C TRP A 11 4.82 16.50 -26.94
N PRO A 12 3.69 17.15 -27.20
CA PRO A 12 3.61 18.60 -27.10
C PRO A 12 4.04 19.00 -25.68
N ARG A 13 4.92 20.01 -25.56
CA ARG A 13 5.28 20.61 -24.27
C ARG A 13 4.01 21.17 -23.65
N VAL A 14 3.34 20.37 -22.82
CA VAL A 14 2.29 20.86 -21.94
C VAL A 14 2.98 21.86 -21.01
N PRO A 15 2.58 23.15 -21.01
CA PRO A 15 3.16 24.11 -20.08
C PRO A 15 2.84 23.62 -18.67
N MET A 16 3.87 23.39 -17.85
CA MET A 16 3.67 23.16 -16.42
C MET A 16 2.97 24.41 -15.86
N PRO A 17 1.75 24.32 -15.32
CA PRO A 17 1.13 25.48 -14.70
C PRO A 17 1.98 25.94 -13.52
N GLN A 18 2.45 27.19 -13.56
CA GLN A 18 3.14 27.86 -12.45
C GLN A 18 2.16 28.24 -11.32
N SER A 19 1.09 27.47 -11.12
CA SER A 19 0.14 27.76 -10.07
C SER A 19 0.73 27.32 -8.73
N ARG A 20 1.04 28.31 -7.91
CA ARG A 20 1.23 28.28 -6.46
C ARG A 20 0.56 27.06 -5.85
N TRP A 21 1.33 26.20 -5.15
CA TRP A 21 0.83 25.11 -4.32
C TRP A 21 -0.44 25.60 -3.60
N GLN A 22 -1.59 25.14 -4.07
CA GLN A 22 -2.82 25.20 -3.31
C GLN A 22 -2.72 24.01 -2.37
N PRO A 23 -2.82 24.19 -1.03
CA PRO A 23 -3.04 23.03 -0.17
C PRO A 23 -4.24 22.31 -0.76
N ALA A 24 -4.07 21.02 -1.04
CA ALA A 24 -5.05 20.21 -1.76
C ALA A 24 -6.46 20.58 -1.26
N SER A 25 -7.20 21.31 -2.10
CA SER A 25 -8.64 21.37 -1.95
C SER A 25 -9.08 19.92 -1.97
N THR A 26 -9.83 19.52 -0.96
CA THR A 26 -10.27 18.17 -0.60
C THR A 26 -11.00 17.50 -1.76
N HIS A 27 -10.32 17.20 -2.85
CA HIS A 27 -10.71 16.21 -3.83
C HIS A 27 -10.50 14.92 -3.08
N SER A 28 -11.59 14.32 -2.64
CA SER A 28 -11.60 13.06 -1.92
C SER A 28 -10.88 12.01 -2.79
N SER A 29 -9.57 11.85 -2.61
CA SER A 29 -8.73 10.84 -3.28
C SER A 29 -9.17 9.42 -2.94
N THR A 30 -10.16 9.29 -2.05
CA THR A 30 -10.86 8.07 -1.69
C THR A 30 -11.85 7.60 -2.76
N LEU A 31 -12.51 8.49 -3.50
CA LEU A 31 -13.55 8.12 -4.48
C LEU A 31 -13.01 7.24 -5.63
N PRO A 32 -11.81 7.50 -6.20
CA PRO A 32 -11.25 6.65 -7.24
C PRO A 32 -10.92 5.24 -6.75
N ALA A 33 -10.41 5.08 -5.52
CA ALA A 33 -10.02 3.77 -4.99
C ALA A 33 -11.23 2.85 -4.84
N THR A 34 -12.33 3.37 -4.29
CA THR A 34 -13.58 2.62 -4.13
C THR A 34 -14.19 2.26 -5.50
N ALA A 35 -14.22 3.21 -6.44
CA ALA A 35 -14.71 2.94 -7.79
C ALA A 35 -13.86 1.88 -8.53
N MET A 36 -12.53 1.89 -8.36
CA MET A 36 -11.64 0.87 -8.91
C MET A 36 -11.91 -0.51 -8.29
N TYR A 37 -12.05 -0.55 -6.97
CA TYR A 37 -12.38 -1.77 -6.25
C TYR A 37 -13.72 -2.36 -6.71
N GLU A 38 -14.77 -1.55 -6.81
CA GLU A 38 -16.09 -1.95 -7.31
C GLU A 38 -16.07 -2.43 -8.76
N ALA A 39 -15.17 -1.88 -9.58
CA ALA A 39 -14.93 -2.31 -10.96
C ALA A 39 -14.07 -3.59 -11.06
N GLY A 40 -13.64 -4.17 -9.93
CA GLY A 40 -12.79 -5.37 -9.90
C GLY A 40 -11.33 -5.10 -10.27
N VAL A 41 -10.89 -3.84 -10.27
CA VAL A 41 -9.49 -3.48 -10.48
C VAL A 41 -8.72 -3.75 -9.18
N PRO A 42 -7.56 -4.44 -9.23
CA PRO A 42 -6.74 -4.65 -8.04
C PRO A 42 -6.31 -3.31 -7.42
N VAL A 43 -6.59 -3.15 -6.13
CA VAL A 43 -6.16 -2.00 -5.32
C VAL A 43 -5.08 -2.46 -4.34
N LEU A 44 -3.98 -1.70 -4.28
CA LEU A 44 -2.84 -1.97 -3.40
C LEU A 44 -2.62 -0.80 -2.44
N ALA A 45 -2.10 -1.09 -1.24
CA ALA A 45 -1.62 -0.06 -0.32
C ALA A 45 -0.22 0.42 -0.75
N GLY A 46 -0.08 1.72 -1.03
CA GLY A 46 1.18 2.34 -1.41
C GLY A 46 1.32 3.71 -0.77
N THR A 47 2.37 3.91 0.01
CA THR A 47 2.48 5.11 0.88
C THR A 47 3.28 6.25 0.28
N ASP A 48 3.87 6.05 -0.90
CA ASP A 48 4.81 6.99 -1.52
C ASP A 48 5.99 7.38 -0.58
N LEU A 49 6.58 6.36 0.08
CA LEU A 49 7.68 6.53 1.05
C LEU A 49 8.77 7.44 0.48
N THR A 50 9.41 8.22 1.35
CA THR A 50 10.43 9.26 1.10
C THR A 50 9.88 10.66 0.85
N ASN A 51 8.56 10.79 0.64
CA ASN A 51 7.91 12.10 0.60
C ASN A 51 7.68 12.67 2.02
N PRO A 52 7.65 14.01 2.17
CA PRO A 52 7.31 14.64 3.44
C PRO A 52 5.98 14.12 4.01
N GLY A 53 5.97 13.73 5.28
CA GLY A 53 4.79 13.17 5.94
C GLY A 53 4.67 11.64 5.87
N THR A 54 5.61 10.95 5.22
CA THR A 54 5.65 9.48 5.17
C THR A 54 6.74 8.92 6.11
N ILE A 55 6.42 7.86 6.84
CA ILE A 55 7.29 7.16 7.78
C ILE A 55 7.22 5.66 7.49
N SER A 56 8.39 5.03 7.33
CA SER A 56 8.47 3.59 7.05
C SER A 56 7.75 2.78 8.12
N GLY A 57 6.99 1.75 7.70
CA GLY A 57 6.15 0.94 8.57
C GLY A 57 4.82 1.62 8.90
N VAL A 58 4.83 2.69 9.69
CA VAL A 58 3.61 3.34 10.21
C VAL A 58 2.71 3.85 9.08
N SER A 59 3.28 4.44 8.02
CA SER A 59 2.48 4.92 6.89
C SER A 59 1.77 3.79 6.15
N THR A 60 2.28 2.56 6.15
CA THR A 60 1.57 1.42 5.53
C THR A 60 0.30 1.08 6.29
N LEU A 61 0.35 1.16 7.62
CA LEU A 61 -0.82 0.94 8.47
C LEU A 61 -1.84 2.07 8.27
N HIS A 62 -1.36 3.30 8.18
CA HIS A 62 -2.21 4.45 7.89
C HIS A 62 -2.88 4.35 6.51
N GLU A 63 -2.16 3.88 5.49
CA GLU A 63 -2.73 3.70 4.15
C GLU A 63 -3.89 2.69 4.13
N MET A 64 -3.80 1.59 4.89
CA MET A 64 -4.93 0.66 5.06
C MET A 64 -6.14 1.35 5.71
N GLN A 65 -5.91 2.24 6.69
CA GLN A 65 -6.99 3.02 7.31
C GLN A 65 -7.64 3.97 6.32
N LEU A 66 -6.84 4.61 5.46
CA LEU A 66 -7.36 5.50 4.41
C LEU A 66 -8.20 4.74 3.39
N LEU A 67 -7.80 3.52 3.01
CA LEU A 67 -8.59 2.66 2.13
C LEU A 67 -9.92 2.24 2.77
N ALA A 68 -9.91 1.85 4.06
CA ALA A 68 -11.14 1.53 4.78
C ALA A 68 -12.05 2.76 4.91
N ALA A 69 -11.48 3.92 5.26
CA ALA A 69 -12.21 5.20 5.34
C ALA A 69 -12.76 5.65 3.97
N ALA A 70 -12.16 5.18 2.86
CA ALA A 70 -12.68 5.40 1.52
C ALA A 70 -13.94 4.58 1.20
N GLY A 71 -14.24 3.55 1.99
CA GLY A 71 -15.38 2.65 1.81
C GLY A 71 -15.01 1.26 1.30
N LEU A 72 -13.71 0.91 1.23
CA LEU A 72 -13.33 -0.48 0.98
C LEU A 72 -13.67 -1.34 2.22
N PRO A 73 -14.14 -2.58 2.04
CA PRO A 73 -14.23 -3.54 3.13
C PRO A 73 -12.88 -3.70 3.82
N ALA A 74 -12.89 -3.93 5.13
CA ALA A 74 -11.65 -4.03 5.89
C ALA A 74 -10.77 -5.21 5.43
N GLU A 75 -11.37 -6.31 4.98
CA GLU A 75 -10.64 -7.42 4.37
C GLU A 75 -9.96 -7.01 3.06
N ALA A 76 -10.59 -6.12 2.28
CA ALA A 76 -10.00 -5.60 1.05
C ALA A 76 -8.83 -4.65 1.36
N ALA A 77 -8.95 -3.81 2.39
CA ALA A 77 -7.85 -2.97 2.86
C ALA A 77 -6.67 -3.81 3.38
N LEU A 78 -6.94 -4.88 4.12
CA LEU A 78 -5.91 -5.82 4.57
C LEU A 78 -5.26 -6.57 3.40
N ALA A 79 -6.07 -7.04 2.44
CA ALA A 79 -5.57 -7.71 1.24
C ALA A 79 -4.68 -6.78 0.39
N ALA A 80 -5.01 -5.49 0.31
CA ALA A 80 -4.24 -4.48 -0.41
C ALA A 80 -2.80 -4.32 0.10
N ALA A 81 -2.55 -4.66 1.37
CA ALA A 81 -1.21 -4.65 1.98
C ALA A 81 -0.56 -6.04 2.08
N THR A 82 -1.27 -7.13 1.72
CA THR A 82 -0.81 -8.51 1.95
C THR A 82 -0.90 -9.37 0.69
N SER A 83 -2.04 -10.00 0.42
CA SER A 83 -2.19 -10.96 -0.66
C SER A 83 -2.23 -10.31 -2.05
N ALA A 84 -2.86 -9.14 -2.19
CA ALA A 84 -2.97 -8.46 -3.48
C ALA A 84 -1.61 -8.05 -4.07
N PRO A 85 -0.67 -7.44 -3.32
CA PRO A 85 0.66 -7.16 -3.87
C PRO A 85 1.46 -8.45 -4.10
N ALA A 86 1.29 -9.49 -3.28
CA ALA A 86 1.92 -10.78 -3.52
C ALA A 86 1.46 -11.40 -4.85
N ASP A 87 0.15 -11.40 -5.12
CA ASP A 87 -0.42 -11.91 -6.36
C ASP A 87 0.06 -11.08 -7.57
N LEU A 88 0.04 -9.73 -7.47
CA LEU A 88 0.45 -8.85 -8.58
C LEU A 88 1.95 -9.00 -8.90
N LEU A 89 2.79 -9.18 -7.89
CA LEU A 89 4.25 -9.33 -8.05
C LEU A 89 4.68 -10.78 -8.33
N GLY A 90 3.75 -11.74 -8.37
CA GLY A 90 4.07 -13.16 -8.57
C GLY A 90 4.82 -13.80 -7.40
N LEU A 91 4.65 -13.29 -6.19
CA LEU A 91 5.26 -13.82 -4.97
C LEU A 91 4.39 -14.97 -4.41
N THR A 92 4.71 -16.20 -4.80
CA THR A 92 3.93 -17.39 -4.44
C THR A 92 4.21 -17.93 -3.04
N ASP A 93 5.19 -17.37 -2.34
CA ASP A 93 5.67 -17.86 -1.04
C ASP A 93 5.16 -17.02 0.15
N ARG A 94 4.39 -15.95 -0.04
CA ARG A 94 3.99 -15.01 1.03
C ARG A 94 2.68 -14.29 0.76
N GLY A 95 2.29 -13.41 1.67
CA GLY A 95 1.08 -12.57 1.58
C GLY A 95 -0.20 -13.26 2.08
N ARG A 96 -0.11 -14.51 2.52
CA ARG A 96 -1.21 -15.30 3.08
C ARG A 96 -0.70 -16.15 4.24
N ILE A 97 -1.58 -16.49 5.18
CA ILE A 97 -1.28 -17.43 6.26
C ILE A 97 -1.77 -18.81 5.83
N ALA A 98 -0.85 -19.67 5.40
CA ALA A 98 -1.13 -21.06 5.03
C ALA A 98 0.10 -21.95 5.21
N PRO A 99 -0.07 -23.27 5.49
CA PRO A 99 1.05 -24.20 5.53
C PRO A 99 1.87 -24.18 4.24
N GLY A 100 3.20 -24.23 4.37
CA GLY A 100 4.13 -24.20 3.23
C GLY A 100 4.51 -22.80 2.74
N LEU A 101 3.84 -21.73 3.21
CA LEU A 101 4.24 -20.35 2.94
C LEU A 101 5.27 -19.85 3.96
N ARG A 102 6.01 -18.82 3.56
CA ARG A 102 6.97 -18.12 4.39
C ARG A 102 6.26 -17.45 5.57
N ALA A 103 6.81 -17.65 6.77
CA ALA A 103 6.30 -17.07 8.01
C ALA A 103 6.73 -15.59 8.16
N ASP A 104 6.21 -14.74 7.27
CA ASP A 104 6.21 -13.28 7.41
C ASP A 104 4.87 -12.87 8.04
N LEU A 105 4.86 -12.69 9.37
CA LEU A 105 3.65 -12.53 10.17
C LEU A 105 3.72 -11.27 11.04
N VAL A 106 2.58 -10.62 11.21
CA VAL A 106 2.39 -9.55 12.18
C VAL A 106 1.19 -9.90 13.05
N LEU A 107 1.42 -10.01 14.36
CA LEU A 107 0.36 -10.18 15.34
C LEU A 107 -0.01 -8.80 15.90
N MET A 108 -1.28 -8.46 15.83
CA MET A 108 -1.82 -7.20 16.31
C MET A 108 -2.93 -7.47 17.31
N ASN A 109 -3.07 -6.60 18.29
CA ASN A 109 -4.15 -6.63 19.26
C ASN A 109 -5.35 -5.85 18.71
N ALA A 110 -5.98 -6.41 17.67
CA ALA A 110 -7.19 -5.86 17.06
C ALA A 110 -8.40 -6.70 17.46
N THR A 111 -9.53 -6.05 17.74
CA THR A 111 -10.76 -6.71 18.19
C THR A 111 -11.65 -7.19 17.05
N SER A 112 -11.52 -6.61 15.86
CA SER A 112 -12.11 -7.07 14.60
C SER A 112 -11.24 -6.62 13.42
N VAL A 113 -11.49 -7.17 12.23
CA VAL A 113 -10.79 -6.71 11.01
C VAL A 113 -11.16 -5.26 10.65
N ASP A 114 -12.36 -4.83 11.02
CA ASP A 114 -12.85 -3.44 10.86
C ASP A 114 -12.13 -2.44 11.78
N ASP A 115 -11.52 -2.95 12.86
CA ASP A 115 -10.70 -2.16 13.78
C ASP A 115 -9.30 -1.92 13.20
N VAL A 116 -9.25 -1.27 12.03
CA VAL A 116 -8.00 -0.88 11.40
C VAL A 116 -7.25 0.14 12.29
N ILE A 117 -7.91 0.77 13.29
CA ILE A 117 -7.26 1.61 14.31
C ILE A 117 -6.41 0.76 15.27
N GLY A 118 -6.88 -0.43 15.67
CA GLY A 118 -6.13 -1.42 16.44
C GLY A 118 -4.83 -1.91 15.75
N THR A 119 -4.66 -1.65 14.46
CA THR A 119 -3.47 -2.05 13.67
C THR A 119 -2.15 -1.47 14.20
N TYR A 120 -2.18 -0.38 14.99
CA TYR A 120 -0.96 0.16 15.60
C TYR A 120 -0.45 -0.65 16.81
N ASP A 121 -1.31 -1.43 17.46
CA ASP A 121 -0.94 -2.26 18.61
C ASP A 121 -0.37 -3.61 18.15
N ILE A 122 0.81 -3.56 17.56
CA ILE A 122 1.53 -4.75 17.11
C ILE A 122 2.21 -5.42 18.30
N THR A 123 1.74 -6.62 18.63
CA THR A 123 2.25 -7.45 19.72
C THR A 123 3.53 -8.19 19.36
N ALA A 124 3.63 -8.70 18.13
CA ALA A 124 4.78 -9.48 17.69
C ALA A 124 4.94 -9.45 16.17
N ILE A 125 6.18 -9.59 15.72
CA ILE A 125 6.54 -9.64 14.31
C ILE A 125 7.41 -10.87 14.09
N TRP A 126 7.14 -11.60 13.02
CA TRP A 126 8.02 -12.64 12.50
C TRP A 126 8.38 -12.31 11.06
N LYS A 127 9.67 -12.40 10.74
CA LYS A 127 10.20 -12.29 9.39
C LYS A 127 10.96 -13.55 9.06
N ASN A 128 10.55 -14.24 8.00
CA ASN A 128 11.12 -15.52 7.61
C ASN A 128 11.08 -16.58 8.74
N GLY A 129 10.07 -16.54 9.61
CA GLY A 129 9.95 -17.40 10.78
C GLY A 129 10.77 -16.99 12.00
N TYR A 130 11.59 -15.94 11.91
CA TYR A 130 12.35 -15.41 13.05
C TYR A 130 11.59 -14.27 13.70
N SER A 131 11.46 -14.33 15.04
CA SER A 131 10.89 -13.22 15.81
C SER A 131 11.79 -11.99 15.67
N VAL A 132 11.17 -10.83 15.47
CA VAL A 132 11.84 -9.53 15.37
C VAL A 132 11.60 -8.78 16.67
N ASP A 133 12.68 -8.36 17.33
CA ASP A 133 12.59 -7.49 18.50
C ASP A 133 12.13 -6.09 18.07
N ARG A 134 11.22 -5.51 18.85
CA ARG A 134 10.68 -4.16 18.64
C ARG A 134 11.46 -3.13 19.43
N GLU A 135 12.19 -3.55 20.46
CA GLU A 135 13.04 -2.66 21.21
C GLU A 135 14.29 -2.32 20.39
N PRO A 136 14.66 -1.03 20.28
CA PRO A 136 15.91 -0.66 19.63
C PRO A 136 17.09 -1.23 20.41
N ALA A 137 18.07 -1.76 19.68
CA ALA A 137 19.35 -2.21 20.22
C ALA A 137 20.22 -1.05 20.74
#